data_AF-A0A8K0P6C5-F1
#
_entry.id   AF-A0A8K0P6C5-F1
#
_cell.length_a   1.000
_cell.length_b   1.000
_cell.length_c   1.000
_cell.angle_alpha   90.00
_cell.angle_beta   90.00
_cell.angle_gamma   90.00
#
_symmetry.space_group_name_H-M   'P 1'
#
loop_
_entity.id
_entity.type
_entity.pdbx_description
1 polymer ?
#
loop_
_entity_poly.entity_id
_entity_poly.type
_entity_poly.pdbx_seq_one_letter_code
_entity_poly.pdbx_strand_id
1 'polypeptide(L)'
;MQLGSTLNPDDIKEGDDVYFECQVQANPKEHKITWMHENQLLVQNMSGGVIMSTQSLVLQGVTRHDAGNYRCVVANSQGETSSEQVRLRVQC
;
A
#
# COMPACT_ATOMS: atom_id res chain seq x y z
N MET A 1 0.34 0.44 -9.01
CA MET A 1 0.04 0.95 -7.66
C MET A 1 0.38 2.42 -7.65
N GLN A 2 -0.43 3.23 -6.98
CA GLN A 2 -0.24 4.68 -6.88
C GLN A 2 -0.62 5.18 -5.49
N LEU A 3 -0.04 6.32 -5.09
CA LEU A 3 -0.54 7.08 -3.97
C LEU A 3 -1.92 7.63 -4.31
N GLY A 4 -2.72 7.81 -3.26
CA GLY A 4 -4.00 8.46 -3.34
C GLY A 4 -3.95 9.78 -4.11
N SER A 5 -4.92 10.02 -4.98
CA SER A 5 -4.93 11.19 -5.88
C SER A 5 -4.91 12.53 -5.14
N THR A 6 -5.33 12.55 -3.87
CA THR A 6 -5.34 13.75 -3.02
C THR A 6 -4.05 13.92 -2.20
N LEU A 7 -3.12 12.98 -2.27
CA LEU A 7 -1.87 13.01 -1.50
C LEU A 7 -0.73 13.54 -2.36
N ASN A 8 0.07 14.43 -1.77
CA ASN A 8 1.31 14.90 -2.38
C ASN A 8 2.48 14.07 -1.83
N PRO A 9 3.17 13.24 -2.64
CA PRO A 9 4.27 12.39 -2.18
C PRO A 9 5.41 13.14 -1.51
N ASP A 10 5.57 14.43 -1.80
CA ASP A 10 6.61 15.28 -1.24
C ASP A 10 6.17 16.08 0.00
N ASP A 11 4.90 16.05 0.40
CA ASP A 11 4.37 16.84 1.55
C ASP A 11 3.68 15.97 2.62
N ILE A 12 3.97 14.68 2.67
CA ILE A 12 3.46 13.77 3.71
C ILE A 12 4.30 13.96 4.98
N LYS A 13 3.65 14.23 6.11
CA LYS A 13 4.30 14.44 7.41
C LYS A 13 3.94 13.35 8.42
N GLU A 14 4.70 13.29 9.51
CA GLU A 14 4.37 12.40 10.61
C GLU A 14 2.99 12.75 11.19
N GLY A 15 2.12 11.74 11.33
CA GLY A 15 0.74 11.90 11.78
C GLY A 15 -0.27 12.04 10.64
N ASP A 16 0.16 12.15 9.38
CA ASP A 16 -0.76 12.19 8.24
C ASP A 16 -1.34 10.81 7.91
N ASP A 17 -2.51 10.82 7.29
CA ASP A 17 -3.16 9.61 6.79
C ASP A 17 -2.80 9.43 5.31
N VAL A 18 -2.15 8.31 5.00
CA VAL A 18 -1.72 7.96 3.65
C VAL A 18 -2.56 6.80 3.15
N TYR A 19 -3.03 6.89 1.91
CA TYR A 19 -3.72 5.79 1.25
C TYR A 19 -3.06 5.48 -0.09
N PHE A 20 -2.98 4.19 -0.37
CA PHE A 20 -2.45 3.62 -1.60
C PHE A 20 -3.55 2.89 -2.32
N GLU A 21 -3.51 2.97 -3.64
CA GLU A 21 -4.45 2.29 -4.52
C GLU A 21 -3.70 1.35 -5.46
N CYS A 22 -4.15 0.09 -5.49
CA CYS A 22 -3.66 -0.93 -6.40
C CYS A 22 -4.75 -1.18 -7.45
N GLN A 23 -4.58 -0.57 -8.62
CA GLN A 23 -5.46 -0.85 -9.77
C GLN A 23 -5.08 -2.20 -10.37
N VAL A 24 -5.98 -3.17 -10.22
CA VAL A 24 -5.79 -4.54 -10.69
C VAL A 24 -6.74 -4.82 -11.84
N GLN A 25 -6.20 -5.31 -12.94
CA GLN A 25 -7.00 -5.85 -14.05
C GLN A 25 -6.65 -7.33 -14.20
N ALA A 26 -7.45 -8.19 -13.58
CA ALA A 26 -7.28 -9.64 -13.64
C ALA A 26 -8.52 -10.30 -14.28
N ASN A 27 -8.28 -11.23 -15.20
CA ASN A 27 -9.29 -12.13 -15.73
C ASN A 27 -8.71 -13.56 -15.76
N PRO A 28 -9.16 -14.50 -14.89
CA PRO A 28 -10.27 -14.42 -13.92
C PRO A 28 -10.09 -13.38 -12.82
N LYS A 29 -11.11 -13.10 -12.00
CA LYS A 29 -10.98 -12.11 -10.91
C LYS A 29 -9.95 -12.59 -9.87
N GLU A 30 -9.10 -11.67 -9.41
CA GLU A 30 -8.13 -11.94 -8.36
C GLU A 30 -8.80 -12.44 -7.08
N HIS A 31 -8.16 -13.40 -6.41
CA HIS A 31 -8.68 -13.98 -5.18
C HIS A 31 -7.92 -13.51 -3.93
N LYS A 32 -6.74 -12.93 -4.10
CA LYS A 32 -5.91 -12.44 -3.00
C LYS A 32 -5.07 -11.24 -3.45
N ILE A 33 -5.09 -10.20 -2.64
CA ILE A 33 -4.21 -9.02 -2.79
C ILE A 33 -3.41 -8.91 -1.49
N THR A 34 -2.10 -8.78 -1.64
CA THR A 34 -1.13 -8.77 -0.56
C THR A 34 -0.28 -7.52 -0.68
N TRP A 35 -0.08 -6.81 0.42
CA TRP A 35 0.73 -5.60 0.45
C TRP A 35 2.11 -5.91 1.02
N MET A 36 3.14 -5.31 0.45
CA MET A 36 4.52 -5.49 0.88
C MET A 36 5.13 -4.13 1.18
N HIS A 37 5.87 -4.04 2.29
CA HIS A 37 6.68 -2.89 2.70
C HIS A 37 8.14 -3.33 2.81
N GLU A 38 9.05 -2.68 2.08
CA GLU A 38 10.49 -3.02 2.11
C GLU A 38 10.76 -4.53 1.88
N ASN A 39 10.00 -5.13 0.95
CA ASN A 39 10.01 -6.57 0.66
C ASN A 39 9.54 -7.49 1.79
N GLN A 40 8.89 -6.97 2.83
CA GLN A 40 8.23 -7.73 3.88
C GLN A 40 6.71 -7.69 3.72
N LEU A 41 6.04 -8.76 4.15
CA LEU A 41 4.57 -8.84 4.14
C LEU A 41 3.98 -7.88 5.16
N LEU A 42 3.14 -6.95 4.71
CA LEU A 42 2.34 -6.12 5.60
C LEU A 42 1.19 -6.95 6.15
N VAL A 43 1.00 -6.85 7.46
CA VAL A 43 -0.10 -7.50 8.17
C VAL A 43 -1.11 -6.43 8.56
N GLN A 44 -2.40 -6.77 8.46
CA GLN A 44 -3.47 -5.86 8.83
C GLN A 44 -3.41 -5.61 10.33
N ASN A 45 -3.38 -4.33 10.71
CA ASN A 45 -3.32 -3.91 12.09
C ASN A 45 -4.18 -2.66 12.27
N MET A 46 -5.48 -2.86 12.46
CA MET A 46 -6.43 -1.75 12.65
C MET A 46 -6.08 -0.89 13.88
N SER A 47 -5.61 -1.51 14.96
CA SER A 47 -5.17 -0.80 16.18
C SER A 47 -3.91 0.03 15.97
N GLY A 48 -3.06 -0.34 15.03
CA GLY A 48 -1.84 0.37 14.66
C GLY A 48 -1.97 1.22 13.40
N GLY A 49 -3.20 1.49 12.93
CA GLY A 49 -3.44 2.36 11.77
C GLY A 49 -3.21 1.70 10.40
N VAL A 50 -2.92 0.40 10.32
CA VAL A 50 -2.71 -0.31 9.04
C VAL A 50 -4.00 -1.02 8.62
N ILE A 51 -4.73 -0.42 7.69
CA ILE A 51 -6.02 -0.91 7.22
C ILE A 51 -5.89 -1.32 5.75
N MET A 52 -6.11 -2.60 5.48
CA MET A 52 -6.09 -3.14 4.11
C MET A 52 -7.52 -3.47 3.67
N SER A 53 -7.88 -2.96 2.51
CA SER A 53 -9.09 -3.28 1.75
C SER A 53 -8.72 -4.05 0.48
N THR A 54 -9.72 -4.49 -0.29
CA THR A 54 -9.52 -5.26 -1.53
C THR A 54 -8.46 -4.66 -2.42
N GLN A 55 -8.55 -3.37 -2.77
CA GLN A 55 -7.61 -2.70 -3.68
C GLN A 55 -6.92 -1.49 -3.05
N SER A 56 -7.13 -1.24 -1.77
CA SER A 56 -6.64 -0.03 -1.09
C SER A 56 -5.94 -0.37 0.21
N LEU A 57 -4.81 0.28 0.48
CA LEU A 57 -4.08 0.22 1.75
C LEU A 57 -4.12 1.61 2.36
N VAL A 58 -4.56 1.71 3.61
CA VAL A 58 -4.59 2.95 4.39
C VAL A 58 -3.63 2.79 5.56
N LEU A 59 -2.76 3.77 5.74
CA LEU A 59 -1.87 3.94 6.86
C LEU A 59 -2.29 5.22 7.58
N GLN A 60 -2.82 5.07 8.79
CA GLN A 60 -3.24 6.21 9.61
C GLN A 60 -2.11 6.64 10.53
N GLY A 61 -1.92 7.96 10.66
CA GLY A 61 -0.90 8.52 11.53
C GLY A 61 0.51 8.03 11.18
N VAL A 62 0.91 8.13 9.92
CA VAL A 62 2.20 7.60 9.45
C VAL A 62 3.36 8.17 10.24
N THR A 63 4.38 7.36 10.46
CA THR A 63 5.62 7.76 11.12
C THR A 63 6.80 7.62 10.17
N ARG A 64 7.97 8.14 10.55
CA ARG A 64 9.20 7.89 9.77
C ARG A 64 9.54 6.42 9.58
N HIS A 65 9.08 5.53 10.47
CA HIS A 65 9.31 4.10 10.35
C HIS A 65 8.47 3.46 9.23
N ASP A 66 7.37 4.10 8.85
CA ASP A 66 6.53 3.68 7.74
C ASP A 66 7.12 4.15 6.39
N ALA A 67 8.06 5.10 6.38
CA ALA A 67 8.75 5.49 5.15
C ALA A 67 9.48 4.29 4.53
N GLY A 68 9.35 4.14 3.21
CA GLY A 68 9.88 2.96 2.51
C GLY A 68 9.17 2.68 1.20
N ASN A 69 9.53 1.57 0.57
CA ASN A 69 8.98 1.14 -0.70
C ASN A 69 7.82 0.17 -0.47
N TYR A 70 6.67 0.54 -1.02
CA TYR A 70 5.46 -0.27 -0.99
C TYR A 70 5.19 -0.87 -2.36
N ARG A 71 4.74 -2.12 -2.38
CA ARG A 71 4.25 -2.79 -3.60
C ARG A 71 3.04 -3.65 -3.27
N CYS A 72 2.10 -3.74 -4.20
CA CYS A 72 1.02 -4.72 -4.11
C CYS A 72 1.38 -5.98 -4.92
N VAL A 73 1.02 -7.13 -4.39
CA VAL A 73 1.13 -8.44 -5.00
C VAL A 73 -0.26 -9.01 -5.14
N VAL A 74 -0.63 -9.36 -6.35
CA VAL A 74 -1.96 -9.85 -6.71
C VAL A 74 -1.81 -11.31 -7.10
N ALA A 75 -2.61 -12.17 -6.47
CA ALA A 75 -2.71 -13.57 -6.81
C ALA A 75 -4.07 -13.89 -7.42
N ASN A 76 -4.02 -14.61 -8.54
CA ASN A 76 -5.18 -15.09 -9.27
C ASN A 76 -5.01 -16.58 -9.62
N SER A 77 -6.05 -17.23 -10.12
CA SER A 77 -6.01 -18.65 -10.49
C SER A 77 -4.94 -19.02 -11.53
N GLN A 78 -4.43 -18.03 -12.27
CA GLN A 78 -3.37 -18.20 -13.25
C GLN A 78 -1.96 -18.01 -12.67
N GLY A 79 -1.81 -17.36 -11.52
CA GLY A 79 -0.52 -17.04 -10.93
C GLY A 79 -0.52 -15.73 -10.15
N GLU A 80 0.67 -15.24 -9.85
CA GLU A 80 0.89 -14.04 -9.04
C GLU A 80 1.67 -12.98 -9.83
N THR A 81 1.30 -11.72 -9.66
CA THR A 81 1.98 -10.56 -10.24
C THR A 81 2.17 -9.47 -9.20
N SER A 82 3.21 -8.65 -9.33
CA SER A 82 3.46 -7.51 -8.45
C SER A 82 3.41 -6.20 -9.21
N SER A 83 2.87 -5.15 -8.59
CA SER A 83 2.95 -3.80 -9.13
C SER A 83 4.36 -3.23 -9.04
N GLU A 84 4.55 -2.09 -9.71
CA GLU A 84 5.69 -1.20 -9.46
C GLU A 84 5.75 -0.77 -7.98
N GLN A 85 6.96 -0.43 -7.55
CA GLN A 85 7.25 0.02 -6.19
C GLN A 85 6.98 1.52 -6.08
N VAL A 86 6.20 1.91 -5.07
CA VAL A 86 5.94 3.31 -4.72
C VAL A 86 6.67 3.63 -3.43
N ARG A 87 7.53 4.65 -3.46
CA ARG A 87 8.29 5.08 -2.28
C ARG A 87 7.48 6.11 -1.48
N LEU A 88 7.15 5.77 -0.25
CA LEU A 88 6.63 6.69 0.74
C LEU A 88 7.76 7.49 1.37
N ARG A 89 7.63 8.81 1.36
CA ARG A 89 8.50 9.73 2.09
C ARG A 89 7.67 10.38 3.18
N VAL A 90 8.19 10.38 4.40
CA VAL A 90 7.56 11.03 5.54
C VAL A 90 8.50 12.14 6.02
N GLN A 91 8.00 13.36 6.02
CA GLN A 91 8.71 14.55 6.46
C GLN A 91 8.57 14.77 7.97
N CYS A 92 9.53 15.53 8.49
CA CYS A 92 9.63 15.98 9.87
C CYS A 92 8.63 17.11 10.17
#